data_AF-A0A1Y2IDJ6-F1
#
_entry.id   AF-A0A1Y2IDJ6-F1
#
_cell.length_a   1.000
_cell.length_b   1.000
_cell.length_c   1.000
_cell.angle_alpha   90.00
_cell.angle_beta   90.00
_cell.angle_gamma   90.00
#
_symmetry.space_group_name_H-M   'P 1'
#
loop_
_entity.id
_entity.type
_entity.pdbx_description
1 polymer ?
#
loop_
_entity_poly.entity_id
_entity_poly.type
_entity_poly.pdbx_seq_one_letter_code
_entity_poly.pdbx_strand_id
1 'polypeptide(L)'
;MSTLATKALRRPLRPAASCPRFSSRRAAPFSSSALSSSEPSSSQQKLDVKPQSKLPDEKMRVLVQLYHQSDTFITKENLSQKIDKAFIEHKHLSTTTLNAETPFRALEAQVNRRRSLPKFGQTNEAVPYSQGDRWSERRSAREMSVKSTLYGVIDPKRPGFDVVKEEKERLERSRRQENQDS
;
A
#
# COMPACT_ATOMS: atom_id res chain seq x y z
N MET A 1 -43.06 -56.99 6.25
CA MET A 1 -42.19 -56.85 7.45
C MET A 1 -40.75 -57.04 7.00
N SER A 2 -40.03 -55.96 6.71
CA SER A 2 -38.58 -56.00 6.45
C SER A 2 -38.01 -54.58 6.60
N THR A 3 -37.12 -54.40 7.58
CA THR A 3 -36.60 -53.11 8.03
C THR A 3 -35.29 -52.78 7.31
N LEU A 4 -35.22 -51.62 6.64
CA LEU A 4 -33.97 -51.09 6.07
C LEU A 4 -33.29 -50.18 7.10
N ALA A 5 -32.17 -50.67 7.64
CA ALA A 5 -31.31 -49.95 8.56
C ALA A 5 -30.40 -48.95 7.81
N THR A 6 -30.58 -47.65 8.05
CA THR A 6 -29.69 -46.60 7.54
C THR A 6 -28.54 -46.38 8.54
N LYS A 7 -27.30 -46.69 8.12
CA LYS A 7 -26.08 -46.40 8.89
C LYS A 7 -25.73 -44.91 8.78
N ALA A 8 -25.86 -44.18 9.87
CA ALA A 8 -25.38 -42.80 9.99
C ALA A 8 -23.85 -42.76 10.18
N LEU A 9 -23.12 -42.16 9.23
CA LEU A 9 -21.69 -41.91 9.35
C LEU A 9 -21.46 -40.63 10.17
N ARG A 10 -21.29 -40.77 11.49
CA ARG A 10 -20.83 -39.68 12.36
C ARG A 10 -19.32 -39.48 12.15
N ARG A 11 -18.94 -38.40 11.47
CA ARG A 11 -17.55 -37.91 11.46
C ARG A 11 -17.31 -37.05 12.71
N PRO A 12 -16.25 -37.30 13.50
CA PRO A 12 -15.88 -36.42 14.60
C PRO A 12 -15.23 -35.15 14.06
N LEU A 13 -15.70 -33.99 14.54
CA LEU A 13 -15.09 -32.69 14.30
C LEU A 13 -13.77 -32.62 15.08
N ARG A 14 -12.66 -32.37 14.38
CA ARG A 14 -11.37 -32.08 15.01
C ARG A 14 -11.43 -30.69 15.67
N PRO A 15 -10.84 -30.49 16.86
CA PRO A 15 -10.69 -29.16 17.43
C PRO A 15 -9.68 -28.35 16.61
N ALA A 16 -10.06 -27.14 16.23
CA ALA A 16 -9.15 -26.18 15.61
C ALA A 16 -8.12 -25.70 16.64
N ALA A 17 -6.85 -25.64 16.21
CA ALA A 17 -5.75 -25.12 17.01
C ALA A 17 -6.01 -23.64 17.37
N SER A 18 -5.98 -23.35 18.67
CA SER A 18 -6.01 -22.01 19.24
C SER A 18 -4.65 -21.35 19.02
N CYS A 19 -4.59 -20.34 18.15
CA CYS A 19 -3.43 -19.47 18.07
C CYS A 19 -3.51 -18.44 19.22
N PRO A 20 -2.46 -18.30 20.07
CA PRO A 20 -2.44 -17.25 21.07
C PRO A 20 -2.40 -15.88 20.40
N ARG A 21 -3.33 -15.02 20.81
CA ARG A 21 -3.37 -13.60 20.49
C ARG A 21 -2.06 -12.95 20.92
N PHE A 22 -1.40 -12.30 19.98
CA PHE A 22 -0.31 -11.37 20.24
C PHE A 22 -0.89 -10.18 21.03
N SER A 23 -0.69 -10.19 22.34
CA SER A 23 -1.08 -9.11 23.25
C SER A 23 -0.23 -7.88 22.97
N SER A 24 -0.78 -6.96 22.18
CA SER A 24 -0.39 -5.57 22.17
C SER A 24 -0.88 -4.91 23.46
N ARG A 25 0.06 -4.38 24.25
CA ARG A 25 -0.01 -3.11 25.03
C ARG A 25 0.76 -3.21 26.34
N ARG A 26 1.87 -2.49 26.42
CA ARG A 26 2.12 -1.59 27.56
C ARG A 26 2.93 -0.40 27.08
N ALA A 27 2.23 0.66 26.70
CA ALA A 27 2.80 2.00 26.75
C ALA A 27 2.92 2.38 28.22
N ALA A 28 4.14 2.62 28.68
CA ALA A 28 4.39 3.19 30.00
C ALA A 28 4.17 4.72 29.92
N PRO A 29 3.54 5.34 30.93
CA PRO A 29 3.56 6.79 31.06
C PRO A 29 4.91 7.18 31.66
N PHE A 30 5.76 7.86 30.88
CA PHE A 30 6.93 8.50 31.44
C PHE A 30 6.53 9.88 31.96
N SER A 31 6.54 9.96 33.28
CA SER A 31 6.46 11.16 34.09
C SER A 31 7.49 12.19 33.64
N SER A 32 7.02 13.43 33.58
CA SER A 32 7.82 14.65 33.54
C SER A 32 8.75 14.75 34.75
N SER A 33 10.06 14.81 34.50
CA SER A 33 11.03 15.32 35.48
C SER A 33 11.98 16.30 34.81
N ALA A 34 12.11 17.43 35.49
CA ALA A 34 12.78 18.66 35.11
C ALA A 34 14.28 18.52 34.82
N LEU A 35 14.73 19.40 33.92
CA LEU A 35 15.97 20.18 33.92
C LEU A 35 17.14 19.63 34.76
N SER A 36 18.11 19.04 34.07
CA SER A 36 19.51 19.06 34.52
C SER A 36 20.40 19.37 33.33
N SER A 37 20.95 20.58 33.34
CA SER A 37 21.98 21.07 32.45
C SER A 37 23.25 20.25 32.65
N SER A 38 23.56 19.38 31.69
CA SER A 38 24.92 18.84 31.54
C SER A 38 25.39 19.19 30.14
N GLU A 39 26.41 20.05 30.11
CA GLU A 39 27.09 20.44 28.89
C GLU A 39 27.68 19.21 28.20
N PRO A 40 27.43 18.99 26.90
CA PRO A 40 28.21 18.02 26.16
C PRO A 40 29.61 18.61 25.94
N SER A 41 30.55 18.17 26.78
CA SER A 41 31.98 18.36 26.58
C SER A 41 32.34 17.96 25.15
N SER A 42 32.68 18.98 24.37
CA SER A 42 33.10 18.95 22.98
C SER A 42 34.41 18.18 22.85
N SER A 43 34.32 16.86 22.81
CA SER A 43 35.36 16.00 22.26
C SER A 43 35.18 15.97 20.74
N GLN A 44 35.81 16.93 20.07
CA GLN A 44 35.97 16.95 18.62
C GLN A 44 36.87 15.78 18.20
N GLN A 45 36.33 14.57 18.18
CA GLN A 45 36.88 13.52 17.34
C GLN A 45 36.58 13.92 15.91
N LYS A 46 37.54 14.62 15.31
CA LYS A 46 37.58 14.94 13.89
C LYS A 46 37.71 13.61 13.14
N LEU A 47 36.59 12.93 12.93
CA LEU A 47 36.50 11.83 12.01
C LEU A 47 36.85 12.43 10.64
N ASP A 48 38.05 12.11 10.14
CA ASP A 48 38.47 12.40 8.77
C ASP A 48 37.66 11.52 7.81
N VAL A 49 36.34 11.76 7.79
CA VAL A 49 35.44 11.22 6.78
C VAL A 49 35.72 12.02 5.53
N LYS A 50 36.69 11.56 4.74
CA LYS A 50 36.79 11.97 3.35
C LYS A 50 35.41 11.77 2.74
N PRO A 51 34.75 12.81 2.20
CA PRO A 51 33.43 12.65 1.62
C PRO A 51 33.57 11.64 0.48
N GLN A 52 33.05 10.43 0.70
CA GLN A 52 32.86 9.45 -0.35
C GLN A 52 31.88 10.12 -1.31
N SER A 53 32.40 10.66 -2.41
CA SER A 53 31.66 11.53 -3.33
C SER A 53 30.51 10.84 -4.06
N LYS A 54 30.35 9.52 -3.86
CA LYS A 54 29.30 8.70 -4.44
C LYS A 54 28.41 8.15 -3.34
N LEU A 55 27.18 8.64 -3.31
CA LEU A 55 26.12 8.06 -2.50
C LEU A 55 25.85 6.62 -2.98
N PRO A 56 25.64 5.66 -2.05
CA PRO A 56 25.18 4.32 -2.41
C PRO A 56 23.87 4.39 -3.24
N ASP A 57 23.75 3.51 -4.23
CA ASP A 57 22.57 3.45 -5.12
C ASP A 57 21.25 3.29 -4.34
N GLU A 58 21.27 2.55 -3.23
CA GLU A 58 20.12 2.39 -2.35
C GLU A 58 19.65 3.73 -1.77
N LYS A 59 20.58 4.59 -1.33
CA LYS A 59 20.23 5.92 -0.81
C LYS A 59 19.69 6.82 -1.93
N MET A 60 20.24 6.70 -3.14
CA MET A 60 19.74 7.44 -4.31
C MET A 60 18.31 7.04 -4.68
N ARG A 61 17.97 5.75 -4.61
CA ARG A 61 16.59 5.27 -4.81
C ARG A 61 15.63 5.90 -3.82
N VAL A 62 15.97 5.89 -2.53
CA VAL A 62 15.14 6.49 -1.48
C VAL A 62 15.00 8.00 -1.69
N LEU A 63 16.07 8.69 -2.08
CA LEU A 63 16.03 10.13 -2.36
C LEU A 63 15.11 10.48 -3.53
N VAL A 64 15.17 9.71 -4.63
CA VAL A 64 14.25 9.89 -5.77
C VAL A 64 12.80 9.62 -5.36
N GLN A 65 12.57 8.60 -4.53
CA GLN A 65 11.24 8.33 -3.98
C GLN A 65 10.73 9.50 -3.11
N LEU A 66 11.60 10.06 -2.26
CA LEU A 66 11.28 11.19 -1.40
C LEU A 66 11.00 12.46 -2.24
N TYR A 67 11.75 12.67 -3.31
CA TYR A 67 11.49 13.73 -4.29
C TYR A 67 10.11 13.58 -4.93
N HIS A 68 9.72 12.37 -5.36
CA HIS A 68 8.38 12.15 -5.89
C HIS A 68 7.28 12.37 -4.83
N GLN A 69 7.58 12.15 -3.55
CA GLN A 69 6.65 12.41 -2.45
C GLN A 69 6.58 13.89 -2.05
N SER A 70 7.55 14.73 -2.45
CA SER A 70 7.67 16.10 -1.94
C SER A 70 6.49 17.00 -2.31
N ASP A 71 5.81 16.72 -3.42
CA ASP A 71 4.60 17.44 -3.84
C ASP A 71 3.47 17.37 -2.79
N THR A 72 3.52 16.34 -1.93
CA THR A 72 2.52 16.15 -0.87
C THR A 72 2.91 16.75 0.47
N PHE A 73 4.16 17.22 0.61
CA PHE A 73 4.70 17.73 1.86
C PHE A 73 3.99 18.99 2.32
N ILE A 74 3.96 19.17 3.64
CA ILE A 74 3.30 20.31 4.26
C ILE A 74 4.24 21.51 4.21
N THR A 75 3.81 22.55 3.52
CA THR A 75 4.44 23.87 3.45
C THR A 75 3.57 24.87 4.20
N LYS A 76 4.13 26.03 4.55
CA LYS A 76 3.38 27.09 5.25
C LYS A 76 2.14 27.54 4.46
N GLU A 77 2.24 27.53 3.14
CA GLU A 77 1.17 27.93 2.22
C GLU A 77 0.04 26.90 2.12
N ASN A 78 0.36 25.60 2.17
CA ASN A 78 -0.63 24.53 2.02
C ASN A 78 -1.15 23.97 3.37
N LEU A 79 -0.62 24.45 4.51
CA LEU A 79 -0.91 23.93 5.84
C LEU A 79 -2.41 24.00 6.19
N SER A 80 -3.04 25.16 6.01
CA SER A 80 -4.47 25.34 6.33
C SER A 80 -5.35 24.38 5.55
N GLN A 81 -5.12 24.28 4.24
CA GLN A 81 -5.87 23.36 3.37
C GLN A 81 -5.67 21.89 3.77
N LYS A 82 -4.45 21.51 4.16
CA LYS A 82 -4.14 20.15 4.63
C LYS A 82 -4.83 19.82 5.95
N ILE A 83 -4.93 20.80 6.86
CA ILE A 83 -5.69 20.68 8.11
C ILE A 83 -7.17 20.44 7.77
N ASP A 84 -7.79 21.32 6.98
CA ASP A 84 -9.21 21.21 6.63
C ASP A 84 -9.51 19.86 5.96
N LYS A 85 -8.68 19.46 4.99
CA LYS A 85 -8.79 18.17 4.31
C LYS A 85 -8.75 16.99 5.30
N ALA A 86 -7.79 16.98 6.22
CA ALA A 86 -7.64 15.91 7.20
C ALA A 86 -8.87 15.80 8.12
N PHE A 87 -9.43 16.92 8.57
CA PHE A 87 -10.58 16.91 9.49
C PHE A 87 -11.94 16.69 8.80
N ILE A 88 -12.07 17.04 7.51
CA ILE A 88 -13.31 16.89 6.75
C ILE A 88 -13.41 15.49 6.12
N GLU A 89 -12.36 15.00 5.47
CA GLU A 89 -12.43 13.77 4.66
C GLU A 89 -12.54 12.48 5.51
N HIS A 90 -12.01 12.46 6.74
CA HIS A 90 -12.13 11.30 7.63
C HIS A 90 -13.57 10.99 8.05
N LYS A 91 -14.50 11.96 7.95
CA LYS A 91 -15.92 11.72 8.20
C LYS A 91 -16.57 10.87 7.11
N HIS A 92 -16.15 10.98 5.84
CA HIS A 92 -16.77 10.24 4.73
C HIS A 92 -16.31 8.78 4.64
N LEU A 93 -15.11 8.45 5.09
CA LEU A 93 -14.63 7.06 5.11
C LEU A 93 -15.24 6.25 6.26
N SER A 94 -15.70 6.92 7.32
CA SER A 94 -16.29 6.30 8.51
C SER A 94 -17.82 6.18 8.45
N THR A 95 -18.50 6.86 7.52
CA THR A 95 -19.96 6.79 7.35
C THR A 95 -20.44 5.62 6.50
N THR A 96 -19.54 4.75 6.02
CA THR A 96 -19.93 3.55 5.24
C THR A 96 -20.40 2.37 6.13
N THR A 97 -20.41 2.50 7.46
CA THR A 97 -20.79 1.39 8.37
C THR A 97 -22.14 1.57 9.07
N LEU A 98 -22.98 2.51 8.64
CA LEU A 98 -24.42 2.41 8.87
C LEU A 98 -25.01 2.00 7.52
N ASN A 99 -25.24 0.69 7.38
CA ASN A 99 -25.73 0.04 6.17
C ASN A 99 -26.75 0.93 5.46
N ALA A 100 -26.37 1.49 4.30
CA ALA A 100 -27.35 2.08 3.41
C ALA A 100 -28.32 0.95 3.06
N GLU A 101 -29.55 1.04 3.58
CA GLU A 101 -30.56 0.02 3.36
C GLU A 101 -30.75 -0.15 1.85
N THR A 102 -30.52 -1.36 1.36
CA THR A 102 -30.70 -1.64 -0.06
C THR A 102 -32.18 -1.50 -0.40
N PRO A 103 -32.56 -0.65 -1.38
CA PRO A 103 -33.97 -0.46 -1.71
C PRO A 103 -34.59 -1.76 -2.20
N PHE A 104 -35.85 -2.02 -1.84
CA PHE A 104 -36.56 -3.26 -2.15
C PHE A 104 -36.47 -3.68 -3.62
N ARG A 105 -36.59 -2.72 -4.55
CA ARG A 105 -36.48 -2.95 -6.00
C ARG A 105 -35.11 -3.51 -6.42
N ALA A 106 -34.04 -3.10 -5.76
CA ALA A 106 -32.69 -3.62 -6.04
C ALA A 106 -32.55 -5.08 -5.57
N LEU A 107 -33.15 -5.42 -4.43
CA LEU A 107 -33.20 -6.80 -3.93
C LEU A 107 -33.99 -7.71 -4.86
N GLU A 108 -35.15 -7.27 -5.34
CA GLU A 108 -35.96 -8.02 -6.30
C GLU A 108 -35.21 -8.28 -7.61
N ALA A 109 -34.54 -7.26 -8.15
CA ALA A 109 -33.69 -7.41 -9.32
C ALA A 109 -32.54 -8.41 -9.09
N GLN A 110 -31.92 -8.39 -7.91
CA GLN A 110 -30.85 -9.33 -7.56
C GLN A 110 -31.37 -10.77 -7.46
N VAL A 111 -32.54 -10.98 -6.86
CA VAL A 111 -33.18 -12.31 -6.77
C VAL A 111 -33.52 -12.84 -8.16
N ASN A 112 -34.12 -12.02 -9.02
CA ASN A 112 -34.47 -12.43 -10.38
C ASN A 112 -33.22 -12.76 -11.21
N ARG A 113 -32.14 -11.98 -11.05
CA ARG A 113 -30.84 -12.28 -11.66
C ARG A 113 -30.25 -13.61 -11.17
N ARG A 114 -30.33 -13.91 -9.88
CA ARG A 114 -29.87 -15.20 -9.33
C ARG A 114 -30.68 -16.38 -9.88
N ARG A 115 -31.99 -16.18 -10.09
CA ARG A 115 -32.89 -17.21 -10.63
C ARG A 115 -32.64 -17.51 -12.11
N SER A 116 -32.19 -16.51 -12.90
CA SER A 116 -31.88 -16.71 -14.31
C SER A 116 -30.50 -17.28 -14.58
N LEU A 117 -29.60 -17.30 -13.58
CA LEU A 117 -28.27 -17.86 -13.73
C LEU A 117 -28.30 -19.39 -13.65
N PRO A 118 -27.56 -20.10 -14.53
CA PRO A 118 -27.41 -21.55 -14.45
C PRO A 118 -26.81 -21.96 -13.10
N LYS A 119 -27.41 -22.97 -12.45
CA LYS A 119 -27.00 -23.45 -11.12
C LYS A 119 -25.73 -24.32 -11.20
N PHE A 120 -24.59 -23.76 -11.58
CA PHE A 120 -23.29 -24.44 -11.52
C PHE A 120 -22.55 -24.04 -10.25
N GLY A 121 -22.60 -24.90 -9.23
CA GLY A 121 -21.76 -24.81 -8.03
C GLY A 121 -22.12 -23.67 -7.05
N GLN A 122 -22.10 -23.97 -5.75
CA GLN A 122 -22.21 -22.94 -4.71
C GLN A 122 -20.95 -22.06 -4.73
N THR A 123 -21.02 -20.91 -5.38
CA THR A 123 -20.03 -19.86 -5.18
C THR A 123 -20.47 -19.00 -4.00
N ASN A 124 -19.69 -19.03 -2.90
CA ASN A 124 -19.79 -17.99 -1.87
C ASN A 124 -19.65 -16.64 -2.55
N GLU A 125 -20.65 -15.77 -2.38
CA GLU A 125 -20.78 -14.53 -3.13
C GLU A 125 -19.57 -13.61 -2.87
N ALA A 126 -18.72 -13.45 -3.88
CA ALA A 126 -17.95 -12.22 -4.00
C ALA A 126 -18.95 -11.12 -4.36
N VAL A 127 -19.03 -10.10 -3.49
CA VAL A 127 -19.80 -8.88 -3.71
C VAL A 127 -19.54 -8.38 -5.14
N PRO A 128 -20.57 -8.26 -6.00
CA PRO A 128 -20.37 -7.68 -7.31
C PRO A 128 -20.16 -6.18 -7.12
N TYR A 129 -18.90 -5.76 -7.06
CA TYR A 129 -18.54 -4.36 -7.22
C TYR A 129 -18.86 -4.00 -8.67
N SER A 130 -20.08 -3.50 -8.92
CA SER A 130 -20.44 -2.94 -10.21
C SER A 130 -19.72 -1.61 -10.38
N GLN A 131 -18.42 -1.67 -10.67
CA GLN A 131 -17.78 -0.63 -11.47
C GLN A 131 -17.79 -1.13 -12.90
N GLY A 132 -18.72 -0.59 -13.68
CA GLY A 132 -18.61 -0.64 -15.12
C GLY A 132 -17.23 -0.13 -15.54
N ASP A 133 -16.59 -0.91 -16.40
CA ASP A 133 -15.72 -0.39 -17.45
C ASP A 133 -14.44 0.36 -17.06
N ARG A 134 -13.77 -0.08 -16.00
CA ARG A 134 -12.44 0.43 -15.61
C ARG A 134 -11.45 -0.67 -15.30
N TRP A 135 -11.29 -1.64 -16.21
CA TRP A 135 -10.22 -2.64 -16.13
C TRP A 135 -8.82 -2.02 -16.04
N SER A 136 -8.63 -0.78 -16.50
CA SER A 136 -7.34 -0.09 -16.49
C SER A 136 -7.11 0.81 -15.27
N GLU A 137 -8.14 1.20 -14.52
CA GLU A 137 -8.04 2.32 -13.57
C GLU A 137 -7.80 1.89 -12.12
N ARG A 138 -8.15 0.65 -11.76
CA ARG A 138 -7.85 0.07 -10.44
C ARG A 138 -6.95 -1.14 -10.59
N ARG A 139 -5.70 -0.91 -10.95
CA ARG A 139 -4.67 -1.97 -10.93
C ARG A 139 -4.47 -2.45 -9.51
N SER A 140 -4.37 -3.76 -9.34
CA SER A 140 -4.07 -4.34 -8.03
C SER A 140 -2.69 -3.90 -7.53
N ALA A 141 -2.48 -3.85 -6.22
CA ALA A 141 -1.17 -3.51 -5.64
C ALA A 141 -0.04 -4.42 -6.19
N ARG A 142 -0.40 -5.68 -6.47
CA ARG A 142 0.49 -6.65 -7.13
C ARG A 142 0.88 -6.21 -8.53
N GLU A 143 -0.08 -5.81 -9.36
CA GLU A 143 0.20 -5.32 -10.73
C GLU A 143 1.05 -4.06 -10.72
N MET A 144 0.82 -3.15 -9.78
CA MET A 144 1.65 -1.95 -9.64
C MET A 144 3.10 -2.31 -9.28
N SER A 145 3.30 -3.27 -8.37
CA SER A 145 4.64 -3.76 -8.04
C SER A 145 5.33 -4.44 -9.23
N VAL A 146 4.61 -5.27 -9.98
CA VAL A 146 5.18 -5.92 -11.17
C VAL A 146 5.56 -4.88 -12.22
N LYS A 147 4.69 -3.89 -12.45
CA LYS A 147 4.96 -2.81 -13.40
C LYS A 147 6.17 -1.98 -12.99
N SER A 148 6.29 -1.64 -11.70
CA SER A 148 7.43 -0.86 -11.23
C SER A 148 8.73 -1.62 -11.34
N THR A 149 8.73 -2.94 -11.11
CA THR A 149 9.91 -3.78 -11.33
C THR A 149 10.27 -3.91 -12.82
N LEU A 150 9.28 -4.12 -13.69
CA LEU A 150 9.53 -4.37 -15.11
C LEU A 150 9.99 -3.12 -15.86
N TYR A 151 9.41 -1.97 -15.53
CA TYR A 151 9.68 -0.71 -16.25
C TYR A 151 10.53 0.27 -15.43
N GLY A 152 10.81 -0.03 -14.16
CA GLY A 152 11.49 0.91 -13.26
C GLY A 152 10.66 2.17 -12.96
N VAL A 153 9.34 2.13 -13.12
CA VAL A 153 8.44 3.30 -13.01
C VAL A 153 7.61 3.24 -11.72
N ILE A 154 7.69 4.27 -10.88
CA ILE A 154 6.96 4.32 -9.59
C ILE A 154 5.49 4.71 -9.81
N ASP A 155 5.26 5.75 -10.62
CA ASP A 155 3.94 6.22 -11.06
C ASP A 155 3.98 6.40 -12.58
N PRO A 156 2.86 6.34 -13.33
CA PRO A 156 2.86 6.41 -14.80
C PRO A 156 3.59 7.59 -15.43
N LYS A 157 3.92 8.65 -14.67
CA LYS A 157 4.66 9.84 -15.11
C LYS A 157 6.00 10.06 -14.37
N ARG A 158 6.39 9.16 -13.48
CA ARG A 158 7.54 9.33 -12.58
C ARG A 158 8.51 8.16 -12.70
N PRO A 159 9.60 8.32 -13.46
CA PRO A 159 10.62 7.28 -13.58
C PRO A 159 11.33 7.08 -12.24
N GLY A 160 11.70 5.84 -11.96
CA GLY A 160 12.56 5.47 -10.85
C GLY A 160 14.03 5.75 -11.15
N PHE A 161 14.86 5.66 -10.11
CA PHE A 161 16.29 5.97 -10.19
C PHE A 161 17.03 5.09 -11.21
N ASP A 162 16.70 3.79 -11.29
CA ASP A 162 17.42 2.85 -12.14
C ASP A 162 17.29 3.22 -13.63
N VAL A 163 16.09 3.66 -14.06
CA VAL A 163 15.83 4.15 -15.42
C VAL A 163 16.63 5.41 -15.73
N VAL A 164 16.66 6.36 -14.79
CA VAL A 164 17.42 7.60 -14.95
C VAL A 164 18.92 7.33 -15.04
N LYS A 165 19.42 6.38 -14.25
CA LYS A 165 20.81 5.97 -14.25
C LYS A 165 21.21 5.32 -15.58
N GLU A 166 20.38 4.43 -16.11
CA GLU A 166 20.59 3.76 -17.40
C GLU A 166 20.63 4.75 -18.57
N GLU A 167 19.66 5.66 -18.65
CA GLU A 167 19.62 6.68 -19.72
C GLU A 167 20.80 7.65 -19.64
N LYS A 168 21.21 8.03 -18.42
CA LYS A 168 22.44 8.83 -18.24
C LYS A 168 23.66 8.09 -18.80
N GLU A 169 23.80 6.81 -18.50
CA GLU A 169 24.92 6.02 -18.98
C GLU A 169 24.91 5.86 -20.51
N ARG A 170 23.72 5.67 -21.09
CA ARG A 170 23.52 5.62 -22.53
C ARG A 170 23.96 6.91 -23.21
N LEU A 171 23.55 8.07 -22.69
CA LEU A 171 23.96 9.38 -23.21
C LEU A 171 25.47 9.62 -23.11
N GLU A 172 26.09 9.23 -22.00
CA GLU A 172 27.54 9.34 -21.84
C GLU A 172 28.30 8.46 -22.85
N ARG A 173 27.79 7.26 -23.15
CA ARG A 173 28.37 6.38 -24.19
C ARG A 173 28.26 7.03 -25.57
N SER A 174 27.08 7.53 -25.95
CA SER A 174 26.89 8.22 -27.23
C SER A 174 27.81 9.42 -27.39
N ARG A 175 27.96 10.24 -26.33
CA ARG A 175 28.85 11.40 -26.35
C ARG A 175 30.32 11.02 -26.50
N ARG A 176 30.75 9.88 -25.96
CA ARG A 176 32.15 9.41 -26.12
C ARG A 176 32.42 8.92 -27.53
N GLN A 177 31.45 8.28 -28.17
CA GLN A 177 31.57 7.82 -29.56
C GLN A 177 31.65 9.01 -30.52
N GLU A 178 30.78 10.01 -30.37
CA GLU A 178 30.81 11.23 -31.19
C GLU A 178 32.15 11.99 -31.10
N ASN A 179 32.77 12.02 -29.91
CA ASN A 179 34.09 12.63 -29.71
C ASN A 179 35.26 11.78 -30.27
N GLN A 180 35.04 10.49 -30.57
CA GLN A 180 36.06 9.63 -31.18
C GLN A 180 35.98 9.62 -32.71
N ASP A 181 34.81 9.93 -33.26
CA ASP A 181 34.57 10.01 -34.70
C ASP A 181 34.84 11.42 -35.28
N SER A 182 35.23 12.38 -34.44
CA SER A 182 35.63 13.76 -34.80
C SER A 182 37.14 13.95 -34.73
#